data_AF-A0AB73KC96-F1
#
_entry.id   AF-A0AB73KC96-F1
#
_cell.length_a   1.000
_cell.length_b   1.000
_cell.length_c   1.000
_cell.angle_alpha   90.00
_cell.angle_beta   90.00
_cell.angle_gamma   90.00
#
_symmetry.space_group_name_H-M   'P 1'
#
loop_
_entity.id
_entity.type
_entity.pdbx_description
1 polymer ?
#
loop_
_entity_poly.entity_id
_entity_poly.type
_entity_poly.pdbx_seq_one_letter_code
_entity_poly.pdbx_strand_id
1 'polypeptide(L)' 'MKTLLLRLSRMAEDLPQLAEAAIDTVVAGPSGVTARDARVRLLPRRVHDPYLRRLR' A
#
# COMPACT_ATOMS: atom_id res chain seq x y z
N MET A 1 14.78 12.08 -1.84
CA MET A 1 13.32 12.03 -2.07
C MET A 1 12.88 11.04 -3.14
N LYS A 2 13.57 10.96 -4.30
CA LYS A 2 13.18 10.08 -5.42
C LYS A 2 13.05 8.59 -5.06
N THR A 3 13.88 8.10 -4.15
CA THR A 3 13.86 6.72 -3.62
C THR A 3 12.59 6.37 -2.84
N LEU A 4 11.93 7.35 -2.22
CA LEU A 4 10.69 7.09 -1.47
C LEU A 4 9.52 6.81 -2.43
N LEU A 5 9.40 7.63 -3.49
CA LEU A 5 8.38 7.47 -4.52
C LEU A 5 8.55 6.16 -5.31
N LEU A 6 9.79 5.78 -5.63
CA LEU A 6 10.09 4.49 -6.29
C LEU A 6 9.68 3.28 -5.42
N ARG A 7 9.92 3.34 -4.11
CA ARG A 7 9.53 2.27 -3.19
C ARG A 7 8.02 2.21 -3.00
N LEU A 8 7.34 3.36 -2.98
CA LEU A 8 5.88 3.43 -2.90
C LEU A 8 5.22 2.86 -4.17
N SER A 9 5.76 3.19 -5.35
CA SER A 9 5.30 2.64 -6.63
C SER A 9 5.42 1.11 -6.66
N ARG A 10 6.55 0.58 -6.16
CA ARG A 10 6.76 -0.88 -6.11
C ARG A 10 5.81 -1.57 -5.13
N MET A 11 5.53 -0.96 -3.98
CA MET A 11 4.51 -1.48 -3.05
C MET A 11 3.11 -1.53 -3.66
N ALA A 12 2.76 -0.61 -4.56
CA ALA A 12 1.48 -0.63 -5.28
C ALA A 12 1.41 -1.77 -6.31
N GLU A 13 2.54 -2.15 -6.91
CA GLU A 13 2.63 -3.31 -7.80
C GLU A 13 2.59 -4.65 -7.03
N ASP A 14 3.26 -4.73 -5.88
CA ASP A 14 3.37 -5.95 -5.08
C ASP A 14 2.06 -6.32 -4.35
N LEU A 15 1.17 -5.34 -4.13
CA LEU A 15 -0.07 -5.56 -3.40
C LEU A 15 -1.28 -5.04 -4.20
N PRO A 16 -1.91 -5.86 -5.05
CA PRO A 16 -3.04 -5.44 -5.89
C PRO A 16 -4.32 -5.09 -5.09
N GLN A 17 -4.32 -5.33 -3.78
CA GLN A 17 -5.32 -4.86 -2.82
C GLN A 17 -5.13 -3.39 -2.45
N LEU A 18 -3.95 -2.82 -2.71
CA LEU A 18 -3.59 -1.45 -2.33
C LEU A 18 -4.34 -0.45 -3.20
N ALA A 19 -5.39 0.12 -2.64
CA ALA A 19 -6.20 1.11 -3.33
C ALA A 19 -5.64 2.51 -3.16
N GLU A 20 -5.02 2.77 -2.01
CA GLU A 20 -4.44 4.08 -1.71
C GLU A 20 -3.30 3.92 -0.70
N ALA A 21 -2.18 4.60 -0.95
CA ALA A 21 -1.07 4.71 -0.02
C ALA A 21 -0.67 6.18 0.06
N ALA A 22 -0.96 6.82 1.19
CA ALA A 22 -0.65 8.20 1.45
C ALA A 22 0.32 8.28 2.64
N ILE A 23 1.29 9.17 2.54
CA ILE A 23 2.18 9.49 3.66
C ILE A 23 1.89 10.93 4.05
N ASP A 24 1.28 11.08 5.22
CA ASP A 24 0.75 12.37 5.68
C ASP A 24 1.83 13.20 6.39
N THR A 25 2.77 12.54 7.07
CA THR A 25 3.87 13.22 7.76
C THR A 25 5.19 12.50 7.54
N VAL A 26 6.14 13.21 6.93
CA VAL A 26 7.51 12.75 6.74
C VAL A 26 8.44 13.61 7.58
N VAL A 27 9.27 12.98 8.40
CA VAL A 27 10.32 13.66 9.15
C VAL A 27 11.65 13.35 8.47
N ALA A 28 12.33 14.39 7.97
CA ALA A 28 13.67 14.29 7.43
C ALA A 28 14.68 14.78 8.48
N GLY A 29 15.63 13.91 8.83
CA GLY A 29 16.76 14.24 9.71
C GLY A 29 18.09 13.89 9.04
N PRO A 30 19.21 14.29 9.64
CA PRO A 30 20.55 14.00 9.11
C PRO A 30 20.84 12.50 8.95
N SER A 31 20.16 11.65 9.72
CA SER A 31 20.28 10.18 9.64
C SER A 31 19.37 9.53 8.58
N GLY A 32 18.49 10.29 7.93
CA GLY A 32 17.58 9.77 6.91
C GLY A 32 16.16 10.31 7.01
N VAL A 33 15.27 9.73 6.21
CA VAL A 33 13.87 10.15 6.08
C VAL A 33 12.96 9.05 6.63
N THR A 34 12.12 9.40 7.60
CA THR A 34 11.18 8.47 8.24
C THR A 34 9.75 8.95 8.02
N ALA A 35 8.88 8.07 7.51
CA ALA A 35 7.44 8.32 7.46
C ALA A 35 6.86 8.11 8.87
N ARG A 36 6.31 9.17 9.45
CA ARG A 36 5.77 9.16 10.83
C ARG A 36 4.27 8.84 10.85
N ASP A 37 3.56 9.21 9.79
CA ASP A 37 2.16 8.85 9.60
C ASP A 37 1.94 8.41 8.15
N ALA A 38 1.49 7.16 7.98
CA ALA A 38 1.25 6.56 6.68
C ALA A 38 -0.07 5.81 6.71
N ARG A 39 -0.99 6.20 5.83
CA ARG A 39 -2.29 5.54 5.66
C ARG A 39 -2.26 4.66 4.42
N VAL A 40 -2.62 3.41 4.65
CA VAL A 40 -2.68 2.37 3.63
C VAL A 40 -4.12 1.88 3.59
N ARG A 41 -4.83 2.19 2.50
CA ARG A 41 -6.18 1.72 2.28
C ARG A 41 -6.13 0.50 1.38
N LEU A 42 -6.54 -0.63 1.94
CA LEU A 42 -6.71 -1.87 1.19
C LEU A 42 -8.17 -2.02 0.81
N LEU A 43 -8.45 -2.23 -0.47
CA LEU A 43 -9.77 -2.69 -0.89
C LEU A 43 -9.84 -4.22 -0.76
N PRO A 44 -10.98 -4.77 -0.33
CA PRO A 44 -11.18 -6.21 -0.34
C PRO A 44 -11.09 -6.70 -1.79
N ARG A 45 -9.95 -7.29 -2.13
CA ARG A 45 -9.80 -8.01 -3.39
C ARG A 45 -10.72 -9.21 -3.32
N ARG A 46 -11.72 -9.22 -4.21
CA ARG A 46 -12.49 -10.43 -4.47
C ARG A 46 -11.49 -11.45 -5.02
N VAL A 47 -10.91 -12.26 -4.13
CA VAL A 47 -10.43 -13.57 -4.53
C VAL A 47 -11.64 -14.21 -5.18
N HIS A 48 -11.57 -14.49 -6.47
CA HIS A 48 -12.60 -15.25 -7.14
C HIS A 48 -12.56 -16.62 -6.48
N ASP A 49 -13.32 -16.79 -5.41
CA ASP A 49 -13.34 -18.00 -4.62
C ASP A 49 -14.29 -18.97 -5.34
N PRO A 50 -13.76 -19.97 -6.06
CA PRO A 50 -14.59 -20.89 -6.83
C PRO A 50 -15.49 -21.75 -5.92
N TYR A 51 -15.24 -21.77 -4.60
CA TYR A 51 -16.02 -22.54 -3.63
C TYR A 51 -17.25 -21.80 -3.13
N LEU A 52 -17.28 -20.46 -3.16
CA LEU A 52 -18.48 -19.67 -2.81
C LEU A 52 -19.62 -19.81 -3.82
N ARG A 53 -19.36 -20.40 -5.01
CA ARG A 53 -20.38 -20.66 -6.04
C ARG A 53 -21.15 -21.98 -5.85
N ARG A 54 -20.83 -22.79 -4.85
CA ARG A 54 -21.41 -24.14 -4.65
C ARG A 54 -22.48 -24.25 -3.56
N LEU A 55 -23.01 -23.14 -3.06
CA LEU A 55 -24.17 -23.17 -2.16
C LEU A 55 -25.35 -22.45 -2.82
N ARG A 56 -25.93 -23.10 -3.82
CA ARG A 56 -27.22 -22.75 -4.40
C ARG A 56 -28.02 -24.02 -4.64
#